data_AF-A0A353Q1E9-F1
#
_entry.id   AF-A0A353Q1E9-F1
#
_cell.length_a   1.000
_cell.length_b   1.000
_cell.length_c   1.000
_cell.angle_alpha   90.00
_cell.angle_beta   90.00
_cell.angle_gamma   90.00
#
_symmetry.space_group_name_H-M   'P 1'
#
loop_
_entity.id
_entity.type
_entity.pdbx_description
1 polymer ?
#
loop_
_entity_poly.entity_id
_entity_poly.type
_entity_poly.pdbx_seq_one_letter_code
_entity_poly.pdbx_strand_id
1 'polypeptide(L)' 'GEPYVLEINTLPGMTSNSLFPKSARAAGISFSELLNLIIKYSMEERA' A
#
# COMPACT_ATOMS: atom_id res chain seq x y z
N GLY A 1 23.12 13.13 2.20
CA GLY A 1 22.06 14.13 2.04
C GLY A 1 21.01 13.85 3.09
N GLU A 2 20.39 14.89 3.65
CA GLU A 2 19.35 14.73 4.68
C GLU A 2 17.98 14.50 4.02
N PRO A 3 17.25 13.43 4.36
CA PRO A 3 15.90 13.21 3.83
C PRO A 3 14.88 14.11 4.52
N TYR A 4 13.92 14.62 3.76
CA TYR A 4 12.78 15.41 4.26
C TYR A 4 11.46 14.75 3.86
N VAL A 5 10.51 14.69 4.79
CA VAL A 5 9.15 14.22 4.51
C VAL A 5 8.34 15.39 3.96
N LEU A 6 7.89 15.27 2.71
CA LEU A 6 7.14 16.34 2.04
C LEU A 6 5.63 16.17 2.17
N GLU A 7 5.15 14.92 2.11
CA GLU A 7 3.72 14.60 2.17
C GLU A 7 3.46 13.21 2.73
N ILE A 8 2.22 13.00 3.16
CA ILE A 8 1.66 11.68 3.48
C ILE A 8 0.39 11.52 2.66
N ASN A 9 0.38 10.56 1.74
CA ASN A 9 -0.79 10.23 0.93
C ASN A 9 -1.54 9.04 1.55
N THR A 10 -2.73 9.28 2.10
CA THR A 10 -3.58 8.27 2.73
C THR A 10 -4.42 7.46 1.73
N LEU A 11 -4.50 7.90 0.47
CA LEU A 11 -5.20 7.20 -0.60
C LEU A 11 -4.30 7.11 -1.85
N PRO A 12 -3.29 6.21 -1.84
CA PRO A 12 -2.37 6.08 -2.96
C PRO A 12 -3.08 5.53 -4.20
N GLY A 13 -2.48 5.78 -5.37
CA GLY A 13 -2.91 5.13 -6.60
C GLY A 13 -2.77 3.59 -6.51
N MET A 14 -3.73 2.88 -7.11
CA MET A 14 -3.84 1.41 -7.02
C MET A 14 -3.79 0.70 -8.39
N THR A 15 -3.34 1.39 -9.46
CA THR A 15 -3.21 0.76 -10.78
C THR A 15 -1.88 0.03 -10.92
N SER A 16 -1.71 -0.74 -12.00
CA SER A 16 -0.47 -1.47 -12.27
C SER A 16 0.77 -0.56 -12.33
N ASN A 17 0.60 0.72 -12.70
CA ASN A 17 1.69 1.67 -12.81
C ASN A 17 1.96 2.46 -11.51
N SER A 18 1.09 2.36 -10.51
CA SER A 18 1.20 3.10 -9.24
C SER A 18 2.33 2.59 -8.35
N LEU A 19 2.95 3.49 -7.59
CA LEU A 19 4.13 3.19 -6.75
C LEU A 19 3.80 2.21 -5.61
N PHE A 20 2.63 2.31 -4.99
CA PHE A 20 2.26 1.48 -3.85
C PHE A 20 2.07 -0.01 -4.23
N PRO A 21 1.31 -0.37 -5.29
CA PRO A 21 1.31 -1.74 -5.81
C PRO A 21 2.69 -2.24 -6.28
N LYS A 22 3.53 -1.35 -6.83
CA LYS A 22 4.88 -1.71 -7.27
C LYS A 22 5.82 -2.01 -6.08
N SER A 23 5.76 -1.22 -5.01
CA SER A 23 6.58 -1.45 -3.82
C SER A 23 6.16 -2.74 -3.10
N ALA A 24 4.86 -3.01 -3.00
CA ALA A 24 4.35 -4.28 -2.47
C ALA A 24 4.89 -5.48 -3.26
N ARG A 25 4.84 -5.41 -4.59
CA ARG A 25 5.41 -6.46 -5.47
C ARG A 25 6.91 -6.64 -5.27
N ALA A 26 7.66 -5.54 -5.13
CA ALA A 26 9.09 -5.60 -4.85
C ALA A 26 9.39 -6.25 -3.48
N ALA A 27 8.46 -6.16 -2.53
CA ALA A 27 8.49 -6.85 -1.25
C ALA A 27 7.96 -8.29 -1.31
N GLY A 28 7.67 -8.84 -2.50
CA GLY A 28 7.15 -10.19 -2.67
C GLY A 28 5.64 -10.35 -2.43
N ILE A 29 4.90 -9.25 -2.28
CA ILE A 29 3.46 -9.25 -2.06
C ILE A 29 2.74 -9.03 -3.40
N SER A 30 1.98 -10.02 -3.85
CA SER A 30 1.16 -9.88 -5.05
C SER A 30 0.05 -8.85 -4.85
N PHE A 31 -0.49 -8.34 -5.94
CA PHE A 31 -1.59 -7.36 -5.86
C PHE A 31 -2.82 -7.93 -5.13
N SER A 32 -3.14 -9.22 -5.35
CA SER A 32 -4.26 -9.86 -4.66
C SER A 32 -3.99 -10.01 -3.15
N GLU A 33 -2.76 -10.34 -2.75
CA GLU A 33 -2.38 -10.40 -1.33
C GLU A 33 -2.43 -9.01 -0.69
N LEU A 34 -1.99 -7.97 -1.38
CA LEU A 34 -2.09 -6.59 -0.91
C LEU A 34 -3.55 -6.21 -0.63
N LEU A 35 -4.49 -6.54 -1.54
CA LEU A 35 -5.91 -6.28 -1.33
C LEU A 35 -6.46 -7.09 -0.14
N ASN A 36 -6.08 -8.35 0.00
CA ASN A 36 -6.48 -9.18 1.14
C ASN A 36 -6.02 -8.58 2.48
N LEU A 37 -4.79 -8.05 2.55
CA LEU A 37 -4.27 -7.37 3.73
C LEU A 37 -5.08 -6.12 4.08
N ILE A 38 -5.37 -5.27 3.08
CA ILE A 38 -6.19 -4.05 3.28
C ILE A 38 -7.57 -4.42 3.82
N ILE A 39 -8.23 -5.41 3.21
CA ILE A 39 -9.55 -5.87 3.64
C ILE A 39 -9.48 -6.42 5.07
N LYS A 40 -8.52 -7.31 5.36
CA LYS A 40 -8.33 -7.91 6.69
C LYS A 40 -8.22 -6.82 7.76
N TYR A 41 -7.30 -5.88 7.61
CA TYR A 41 -7.11 -4.82 8.61
C TYR A 41 -8.32 -3.89 8.72
N SER A 42 -9.03 -3.64 7.62
CA SER A 42 -10.26 -2.86 7.64
C SER A 42 -11.44 -3.57 8.33
N MET A 43 -11.39 -4.90 8.43
CA MET A 43 -12.39 -5.68 9.18
C MET A 43 -12.02 -5.76 10.66
N GLU A 44 -10.73 -5.93 10.97
CA GLU A 44 -10.21 -5.93 12.35
C GLU A 44 -10.42 -4.58 13.04
N GLU A 45 -10.27 -3.46 12.33
CA GLU A 45 -10.52 -2.13 12.89
C GLU A 45 -11.99 -1.89 13.25
N ARG A 46 -12.92 -2.53 12.53
CA ARG A 46 -14.37 -2.36 12.71
C ARG A 46 -14.99 -3.34 13.71
N ALA A 47 -14.21 -4.29 14.21
CA ALA A 47 -14.65 -5.30 15.17
C ALA A 47 -14.67 -4.74 16.60
#